data_AF-A0AAV4BSC0-F1
#
_entry.id   AF-A0AAV4BSC0-F1
#
_cell.length_a   1.000
_cell.length_b   1.000
_cell.length_c   1.000
_cell.angle_alpha   90.00
_cell.angle_beta   90.00
_cell.angle_gamma   90.00
#
_symmetry.space_group_name_H-M   'P 1'
#
loop_
_entity.id
_entity.type
_entity.pdbx_description
1 polymer ?
#
loop_
_entity_poly.entity_id
_entity_poly.type
_entity_poly.pdbx_seq_one_letter_code
_entity_poly.pdbx_strand_id
1 'polypeptide(L)'
;MATMEEIVKQADLLGYRGGKREEYLKQEFKFLAERQAREKKEEAERQAREKEKEEAERQAREKKEEADRKKRLELVKMKLDAEMKLLQAKIEIGIVKYEPDGSDARSSDAGAKYPKLPNFQDWRDNLDI
;
A
#
# COMPACT_ATOMS: atom_id res chain seq x y z
N MET A 1 -10.18 39.83 2.54
CA MET A 1 -8.93 40.31 3.14
C MET A 1 -8.77 41.75 2.72
N ALA A 2 -8.54 42.69 3.64
CA ALA A 2 -8.20 44.05 3.24
C ALA A 2 -6.84 43.99 2.52
N THR A 3 -6.85 44.30 1.24
CA THR A 3 -5.65 44.36 0.40
C THR A 3 -4.76 45.50 0.88
N MET A 4 -3.46 45.40 0.58
CA MET A 4 -2.47 46.41 0.96
C MET A 4 -2.85 47.82 0.47
N GLU A 5 -3.51 47.90 -0.68
CA GLU A 5 -4.07 49.15 -1.20
C GLU A 5 -5.25 49.69 -0.38
N GLU A 6 -6.09 48.82 0.17
CA GLU A 6 -7.23 49.24 1.01
C GLU A 6 -6.77 49.81 2.35
N ILE A 7 -5.69 49.27 2.95
CA ILE A 7 -5.13 49.80 4.20
C ILE A 7 -4.53 51.19 4.00
N VAL A 8 -3.84 51.41 2.87
CA VAL A 8 -3.29 52.73 2.52
C VAL A 8 -4.41 53.73 2.25
N LYS A 9 -5.45 53.32 1.49
CA LYS A 9 -6.65 54.16 1.26
C LYS A 9 -7.38 54.50 2.57
N GLN A 10 -7.42 53.57 3.52
CA GLN A 10 -8.05 53.79 4.82
C GLN A 10 -7.24 54.76 5.70
N ALA A 11 -5.91 54.70 5.67
CA ALA A 11 -5.06 55.68 6.35
C ALA A 11 -5.25 57.11 5.79
N ASP A 12 -5.44 57.21 4.47
CA ASP A 12 -5.69 58.49 3.79
C ASP A 12 -7.08 59.05 4.12
N LEU A 13 -8.11 58.19 4.18
CA LEU A 13 -9.47 58.56 4.59
C LEU A 13 -9.54 59.04 6.05
N LEU A 14 -8.71 58.49 6.94
CA LEU A 14 -8.61 58.90 8.33
C LEU A 14 -7.83 60.22 8.53
N GLY A 15 -7.27 60.78 7.44
CA GLY A 15 -6.57 62.06 7.48
C GLY A 15 -5.18 62.02 8.13
N TYR A 16 -4.61 60.84 8.34
CA TYR A 16 -3.23 60.72 8.83
C TYR A 16 -2.26 61.23 7.76
N ARG A 17 -1.47 62.27 8.09
CA ARG A 17 -0.44 62.84 7.22
C ARG A 17 0.92 62.86 7.92
N GLY A 18 2.00 62.76 7.15
CA GLY A 18 3.37 62.77 7.67
C GLY A 18 3.66 61.61 8.63
N GLY A 19 4.39 61.86 9.71
CA GLY A 19 4.87 60.83 10.64
C GLY A 19 3.79 59.95 11.27
N LYS A 20 2.56 60.47 11.48
CA LYS A 20 1.44 59.69 12.04
C LYS A 20 0.89 58.63 11.07
N ARG A 21 0.97 58.88 9.75
CA ARG A 21 0.58 57.91 8.72
C ARG A 21 1.57 56.75 8.68
N GLU A 22 2.84 57.07 8.80
CA GLU A 22 3.91 56.07 8.76
C GLU A 22 3.87 55.14 9.98
N GLU A 23 3.57 55.68 11.15
CA GLU A 23 3.42 54.89 12.38
C GLU A 23 2.19 53.95 12.32
N TYR A 24 1.05 54.44 11.82
CA TYR A 24 -0.15 53.62 11.61
C TYR A 24 0.11 52.47 10.63
N LEU A 25 0.69 52.78 9.47
CA LEU A 25 1.01 51.77 8.45
C LEU A 25 1.99 50.73 9.00
N LYS A 26 3.03 51.15 9.75
CA LYS A 26 3.98 50.22 10.39
C LYS A 26 3.29 49.25 11.36
N GLN A 27 2.32 49.72 12.15
CA GLN A 27 1.57 48.86 13.06
C GLN A 27 0.67 47.85 12.33
N GLU A 28 -0.10 48.31 11.33
CA GLU A 28 -0.97 47.43 10.53
C GLU A 28 -0.17 46.39 9.72
N PHE A 29 0.96 46.79 9.15
CA PHE A 29 1.85 45.84 8.45
C PHE A 29 2.44 44.79 9.39
N LYS A 30 2.83 45.19 10.62
CA LYS A 30 3.31 44.24 11.63
C LYS A 30 2.22 43.22 11.99
N PHE A 31 0.98 43.69 12.20
CA PHE A 31 -0.15 42.83 12.52
C PHE A 31 -0.49 41.85 11.37
N LEU A 32 -0.49 42.33 10.12
CA LEU A 32 -0.68 41.47 8.95
C LEU A 32 0.43 40.43 8.79
N ALA A 33 1.68 40.81 9.00
CA ALA A 33 2.81 39.89 8.91
C ALA A 33 2.73 38.80 9.99
N GLU A 34 2.40 39.16 11.23
CA GLU A 34 2.20 38.19 12.32
C GLU A 34 1.04 37.23 12.03
N ARG A 35 -0.06 37.75 11.48
CA ARG A 35 -1.22 36.93 11.11
C ARG A 35 -0.91 35.96 9.97
N GLN A 36 -0.25 36.42 8.90
CA GLN A 36 0.17 35.55 7.79
C GLN A 36 1.16 34.47 8.25
N ALA A 37 2.07 34.81 9.17
CA ALA A 37 3.00 33.83 9.73
C ALA A 37 2.28 32.76 10.56
N ARG A 38 1.25 33.15 11.33
CA ARG A 38 0.40 32.21 12.08
C ARG A 38 -0.41 31.31 11.15
N GLU A 39 -1.09 31.89 10.15
CA GLU A 39 -1.89 31.13 9.18
C GLU A 39 -1.03 30.12 8.43
N LYS A 40 0.17 30.51 7.95
CA LYS A 40 1.10 29.57 7.30
C LYS A 40 1.61 28.47 8.23
N LYS A 41 1.85 28.79 9.51
CA LYS A 41 2.29 27.80 10.49
C LYS A 41 1.18 26.80 10.81
N GLU A 42 -0.05 27.28 10.98
CA GLU A 42 -1.22 26.44 11.23
C GLU A 42 -1.54 25.55 10.03
N GLU A 43 -1.43 26.09 8.81
CA GLU A 43 -1.59 25.32 7.58
C GLU A 43 -0.50 24.24 7.43
N ALA A 44 0.76 24.59 7.70
CA ALA A 44 1.86 23.62 7.69
C ALA A 44 1.68 22.53 8.75
N GLU A 45 1.23 22.87 9.96
CA GLU A 45 0.94 21.91 11.02
C GLU A 45 -0.22 20.99 10.64
N ARG A 46 -1.27 21.53 10.02
CA ARG A 46 -2.41 20.75 9.53
C ARG A 46 -1.99 19.78 8.42
N GLN A 47 -1.18 20.25 7.47
CA GLN A 47 -0.65 19.39 6.40
C GLN A 47 0.28 18.30 6.95
N ALA A 48 1.09 18.59 7.97
CA ALA A 48 1.94 17.59 8.61
C ALA A 48 1.11 16.50 9.31
N ARG A 49 0.08 16.89 10.07
CA ARG A 49 -0.84 15.94 10.73
C ARG A 49 -1.62 15.09 9.72
N GLU A 50 -2.02 15.67 8.60
CA GLU A 50 -2.73 14.94 7.54
C GLU A 50 -1.82 13.90 6.89
N LYS A 51 -0.57 14.26 6.59
CA LYS A 51 0.44 13.32 6.08
C LYS A 51 0.76 12.21 7.07
N GLU A 52 0.92 12.53 8.35
CA GLU A 52 1.17 11.53 9.40
C GLU A 52 0.00 10.55 9.52
N LYS A 53 -1.24 11.05 9.44
CA LYS A 53 -2.44 10.20 9.45
C LYS A 53 -2.52 9.30 8.21
N GLU A 54 -2.21 9.83 7.04
CA GLU A 54 -2.18 9.05 5.80
C GLU A 54 -1.10 7.95 5.84
N GLU A 55 0.08 8.28 6.36
CA GLU A 55 1.17 7.32 6.53
C GLU A 55 0.81 6.22 7.53
N ALA A 56 0.22 6.58 8.67
CA ALA A 56 -0.26 5.62 9.66
C ALA A 56 -1.35 4.69 9.07
N GLU A 57 -2.25 5.23 8.24
CA GLU A 57 -3.28 4.43 7.58
C GLU A 57 -2.69 3.46 6.54
N ARG A 58 -1.68 3.89 5.77
CA ARG A 58 -0.96 3.02 4.84
C ARG A 58 -0.24 1.89 5.57
N GLN A 59 0.49 2.19 6.64
CA GLN A 59 1.18 1.18 7.46
C GLN A 59 0.20 0.17 8.09
N ALA A 60 -0.99 0.63 8.51
CA ALA A 60 -2.02 -0.25 9.06
C ALA A 60 -2.60 -1.21 8.00
N ARG A 61 -2.80 -0.72 6.76
CA ARG A 61 -3.28 -1.54 5.63
C ARG A 61 -2.25 -2.58 5.22
N GLU A 62 -0.98 -2.19 5.09
CA GLU A 62 0.12 -3.10 4.74
C GLU A 62 0.27 -4.26 5.74
N LYS A 63 0.26 -3.97 7.05
CA LYS A 63 0.32 -5.01 8.09
C LYS A 63 -0.86 -5.99 8.04
N LYS A 64 -2.05 -5.49 7.71
CA LYS A 64 -3.24 -6.34 7.59
C LYS A 64 -3.15 -7.26 6.37
N GLU A 65 -2.75 -6.72 5.23
CA GLU A 65 -2.56 -7.51 4.01
C GLU A 65 -1.46 -8.56 4.16
N GLU A 66 -0.36 -8.23 4.84
CA GLU A 66 0.73 -9.19 5.11
C GLU A 66 0.26 -10.33 6.02
N ALA A 67 -0.51 -10.02 7.06
CA ALA A 67 -1.08 -11.05 7.95
C ALA A 67 -2.06 -11.97 7.20
N ASP A 68 -2.89 -11.42 6.32
CA ASP A 68 -3.83 -12.20 5.51
C ASP A 68 -3.10 -13.04 4.46
N ARG A 69 -2.03 -12.53 3.84
CA ARG A 69 -1.16 -13.30 2.94
C ARG A 69 -0.52 -14.48 3.65
N LYS A 70 0.01 -14.27 4.86
CA LYS A 70 0.63 -15.33 5.66
C LYS A 70 -0.38 -16.43 6.00
N LYS A 71 -1.59 -16.07 6.44
CA LYS A 71 -2.67 -17.03 6.73
C LYS A 71 -3.07 -17.83 5.48
N ARG A 72 -3.15 -17.20 4.31
CA ARG A 72 -3.45 -17.90 3.06
C ARG A 72 -2.36 -18.91 2.70
N LEU A 73 -1.09 -18.51 2.81
CA LEU A 73 0.05 -19.41 2.55
C LEU A 73 0.05 -20.61 3.51
N GLU A 74 -0.25 -20.37 4.79
CA GLU A 74 -0.38 -21.43 5.78
C GLU A 74 -1.50 -22.43 5.43
N LEU A 75 -2.68 -21.92 5.04
CA LEU A 75 -3.78 -22.77 4.59
C LEU A 75 -3.43 -23.60 3.35
N VAL A 76 -2.72 -23.00 2.38
CA VAL A 76 -2.25 -23.71 1.19
C VAL A 76 -1.28 -24.81 1.58
N LYS A 77 -0.32 -24.54 2.48
CA LYS A 77 0.63 -25.54 2.97
C LYS A 77 -0.09 -26.73 3.62
N MET A 78 -1.09 -26.46 4.47
CA MET A 78 -1.86 -27.54 5.11
C MET A 78 -2.64 -28.40 4.10
N LYS A 79 -3.19 -27.78 3.05
CA LYS A 79 -3.87 -28.51 1.97
C LYS A 79 -2.90 -29.39 1.20
N LEU A 80 -1.74 -28.85 0.82
CA LEU A 80 -0.70 -29.61 0.13
C LEU A 80 -0.19 -30.78 0.98
N ASP A 81 0.03 -30.57 2.30
CA ASP A 81 0.44 -31.65 3.21
C ASP A 81 -0.62 -32.76 3.29
N ALA A 82 -1.91 -32.41 3.26
CA ALA A 82 -2.99 -33.39 3.24
C ALA A 82 -3.02 -34.18 1.93
N GLU A 83 -2.86 -33.52 0.79
CA GLU A 83 -2.79 -34.15 -0.53
C GLU A 83 -1.59 -35.09 -0.66
N MET A 84 -0.41 -34.68 -0.17
CA MET A 84 0.80 -35.50 -0.14
C MET A 84 0.62 -36.75 0.73
N LYS A 85 0.01 -36.61 1.92
CA LYS A 85 -0.29 -37.78 2.78
C LYS A 85 -1.28 -38.74 2.11
N LEU A 86 -2.29 -38.23 1.43
CA LEU A 86 -3.24 -39.05 0.68
C LEU A 86 -2.55 -39.79 -0.48
N LEU A 87 -1.65 -39.12 -1.19
CA LEU A 87 -0.85 -39.72 -2.25
C LEU A 87 0.07 -40.81 -1.69
N GLN A 88 0.76 -40.55 -0.59
CA GLN A 88 1.62 -41.52 0.08
C GLN A 88 0.83 -42.77 0.52
N ALA A 89 -0.35 -42.58 1.10
CA ALA A 89 -1.24 -43.70 1.46
C ALA A 89 -1.65 -44.51 0.22
N LYS A 90 -1.94 -43.86 -0.92
CA LYS A 90 -2.26 -44.56 -2.17
C LYS A 90 -1.07 -45.34 -2.74
N ILE A 91 0.14 -44.84 -2.56
CA ILE A 91 1.37 -45.54 -2.96
C ILE A 91 1.57 -46.78 -2.08
N GLU A 92 1.39 -46.65 -0.76
CA GLU A 92 1.55 -47.75 0.20
C GLU A 92 0.54 -48.89 -0.03
N ILE A 93 -0.69 -48.56 -0.41
CA ILE A 93 -1.74 -49.54 -0.76
C ILE A 93 -1.50 -50.14 -2.17
N GLY A 94 -0.48 -49.66 -2.91
CA GLY A 94 -0.13 -50.17 -4.24
C GLY A 94 -1.07 -49.73 -5.37
N ILE A 95 -1.93 -48.73 -5.12
CA ILE A 95 -2.85 -48.15 -6.12
C ILE A 95 -2.07 -47.26 -7.11
N VAL A 96 -0.97 -46.65 -6.65
CA VAL A 96 -0.08 -45.81 -7.46
C VAL A 96 1.35 -46.31 -7.27
N LYS A 97 2.00 -46.80 -8.33
CA LYS A 97 3.45 -47.08 -8.30
C LYS A 97 4.20 -45.80 -8.66
N TYR A 98 4.97 -45.28 -7.71
CA TYR A 98 5.93 -44.20 -7.95
C TYR A 98 7.30 -44.81 -8.17
N GLU A 99 7.83 -44.73 -9.39
CA GLU A 99 9.23 -45.05 -9.65
C GLU A 99 10.05 -43.77 -9.46
N PRO A 100 10.98 -43.70 -8.48
CA PRO A 100 11.74 -42.50 -8.16
C PRO A 100 12.75 -42.09 -9.26
N ASP A 101 12.94 -42.94 -10.26
CA ASP A 101 14.06 -42.90 -11.19
C ASP A 101 13.66 -42.31 -12.55
N GLY A 102 12.64 -41.45 -12.63
CA GLY A 102 12.24 -40.74 -13.86
C GLY A 102 12.02 -41.63 -15.11
N SER A 103 11.91 -42.94 -14.92
CA SER A 103 11.87 -43.92 -16.00
C SER A 103 10.42 -44.25 -16.26
N ASP A 104 9.73 -43.32 -16.91
CA ASP A 104 8.54 -43.65 -17.69
C ASP A 104 8.98 -44.57 -18.86
N ALA A 105 9.22 -45.83 -18.53
CA ALA A 105 9.71 -46.84 -19.45
C ALA A 105 9.16 -48.22 -19.09
N ARG A 106 7.89 -48.43 -19.45
CA ARG A 106 7.34 -49.71 -19.97
C ARG A 106 7.44 -50.94 -19.06
N SER A 107 6.31 -51.33 -18.49
CA SER A 107 5.69 -52.67 -18.64
C SER A 107 4.54 -52.80 -17.64
N SER A 108 3.27 -52.76 -18.05
CA SER A 108 2.63 -53.95 -18.61
C SER A 108 1.23 -53.59 -19.12
N ASP A 109 0.99 -53.91 -20.38
CA ASP A 109 -0.25 -54.36 -21.05
C ASP A 109 -1.63 -54.23 -20.33
N ALA A 110 -2.01 -53.04 -19.86
CA ALA A 110 -3.38 -52.78 -19.38
C ALA A 110 -3.87 -51.38 -19.77
N GLY A 111 -4.26 -51.22 -21.04
CA GLY A 111 -5.58 -50.69 -21.43
C GLY A 111 -6.12 -49.37 -20.86
N ALA A 112 -5.31 -48.40 -20.43
CA ALA A 112 -5.84 -47.07 -20.07
C ALA A 112 -5.13 -45.97 -20.84
N LYS A 113 -5.83 -45.44 -21.85
CA LYS A 113 -5.50 -44.17 -22.52
C LYS A 113 -5.61 -43.04 -21.49
N TYR A 114 -4.56 -42.81 -20.72
CA TYR A 114 -4.43 -41.56 -19.99
C TYR A 114 -3.89 -40.50 -20.97
N PRO A 115 -4.56 -39.34 -21.10
CA PRO A 115 -3.96 -38.23 -21.83
C PRO A 115 -2.63 -37.89 -21.14
N LYS A 116 -1.56 -37.76 -21.94
CA LYS A 116 -0.25 -37.36 -21.44
C LYS A 116 -0.44 -36.13 -20.55
N LEU A 117 -0.03 -36.25 -19.30
CA LEU A 117 0.02 -35.09 -18.41
C LEU A 117 0.97 -34.07 -19.05
N PRO A 118 0.60 -32.78 -19.11
CA PRO A 118 1.52 -31.74 -19.54
C PRO A 118 2.79 -31.81 -18.69
N ASN A 119 3.94 -31.54 -19.30
CA ASN A 119 5.21 -31.64 -18.61
C ASN A 119 5.20 -30.68 -17.42
N PHE A 120 5.92 -31.02 -16.34
CA PHE A 120 6.05 -30.19 -15.16
C PHE A 120 6.49 -28.75 -15.50
N GLN A 121 7.27 -28.60 -16.57
CA GLN A 121 7.68 -27.32 -17.12
C GLN A 121 6.49 -26.50 -17.68
N ASP A 122 5.60 -27.14 -18.44
CA ASP A 122 4.40 -26.50 -18.97
C ASP A 122 3.44 -26.07 -17.85
N TRP A 123 3.41 -26.79 -16.73
CA TRP A 123 2.60 -26.43 -15.58
C TRP A 123 3.20 -25.27 -14.79
N ARG A 124 4.54 -25.25 -14.65
CA ARG A 124 5.27 -24.14 -14.03
C ARG A 124 5.12 -22.84 -14.83
N ASP A 125 5.16 -22.93 -16.15
CA ASP A 125 5.04 -21.77 -17.04
C ASP A 125 3.58 -21.27 -17.15
N ASN A 126 2.59 -22.09 -16.77
CA ASN A 126 1.18 -21.71 -16.64
C ASN A 126 0.77 -21.26 -15.23
N LEU A 127 1.69 -21.31 -14.25
CA LEU A 127 1.50 -20.72 -12.93
C LEU A 127 2.13 -19.33 -12.95
N ASP A 128 1.31 -18.32 -13.27
CA ASP A 128 1.65 -16.90 -13.20
C ASP A 128 1.82 -16.47 -11.72
N ILE A 129 2.98 -16.83 -11.12
CA ILE A 129 3.40 -16.49 -9.75
C ILE A 129 4.63 -15.58 -9.80
#